data_AF-A0A2V8H0N3-F1
#
_entry.id   AF-A0A2V8H0N3-F1
#
_cell.length_a   1.000
_cell.length_b   1.000
_cell.length_c   1.000
_cell.angle_alpha   90.00
_cell.angle_beta   90.00
_cell.angle_gamma   90.00
#
_symmetry.space_group_name_H-M   'P 1'
#
loop_
_entity.id
_entity.type
_entity.pdbx_description
1 polymer ?
#
loop_
_entity_poly.entity_id
_entity_poly.type
_entity_poly.pdbx_seq_one_letter_code
_entity_poly.pdbx_strand_id
1 'polypeptide(L)' 'MFPHVAVSTHDPADPPAAETTTLMSFTPLGTASSGTLYLRGRDGSEYAVRVLGATGRTRVLRYEAITRTWVEVL' A
#
# COMPACT_ATOMS: atom_id res chain seq x y z
N MET A 1 18.08 1.43 0.75
CA MET A 1 17.23 1.90 1.87
C MET A 1 16.63 3.21 1.40
N PHE A 2 15.31 3.38 1.43
CA PHE A 2 14.64 4.61 0.97
C PHE A 2 14.48 5.54 2.18
N PRO A 3 15.46 6.41 2.50
CA PRO A 3 15.20 7.43 3.51
C PRO A 3 14.00 8.27 3.04
N HIS A 4 13.05 8.51 3.95
CA HIS A 4 11.87 9.36 3.72
C HIS A 4 10.68 8.75 2.95
N VAL A 5 10.49 7.42 2.98
CA VAL A 5 9.22 6.80 2.58
C VAL A 5 8.42 6.42 3.82
N ALA A 6 7.22 6.98 3.95
CA ALA A 6 6.24 6.53 4.93
C ALA A 6 5.49 5.31 4.36
N VAL A 7 5.25 4.31 5.21
CA VAL A 7 4.50 3.09 4.87
C VAL A 7 3.31 2.97 5.82
N SER A 8 2.11 2.79 5.28
CA SER A 8 0.88 2.58 6.05
C SER A 8 0.07 1.42 5.49
N THR A 9 -0.76 0.82 6.34
CA THR A 9 -1.72 -0.23 5.97
C THR A 9 -3.16 0.30 5.85
N HIS A 10 -3.37 1.57 6.16
CA HIS A 10 -4.60 2.34 5.91
C HIS A 10 -4.38 3.31 4.77
N ASP A 11 -5.48 3.65 4.10
CA ASP A 11 -5.47 4.73 3.12
C ASP A 11 -5.10 6.04 3.84
N PRO A 12 -4.12 6.81 3.34
CA PRO A 12 -3.80 8.13 3.90
C PRO A 12 -4.98 9.10 3.92
N ALA A 13 -6.03 8.87 3.13
CA ALA A 13 -7.25 9.64 3.13
C ALA A 13 -8.21 9.25 4.29
N ASP A 14 -8.01 8.09 4.92
CA ASP A 14 -8.85 7.64 6.03
C ASP A 14 -8.61 8.47 7.30
N PRO A 15 -9.66 8.73 8.10
CA PRO A 15 -9.51 9.42 9.37
C PRO A 15 -8.66 8.59 10.36
N PRO A 16 -7.91 9.22 11.28
CA PRO A 16 -6.98 8.55 12.20
C PRO A 16 -7.60 7.51 13.14
N ALA A 17 -8.93 7.46 13.25
CA ALA A 17 -9.67 6.55 14.11
C ALA A 17 -10.24 5.32 13.38
N ALA A 18 -9.97 5.16 12.07
CA ALA A 18 -10.33 3.95 11.36
C ALA A 18 -9.54 2.77 11.96
N GLU A 19 -10.25 1.75 12.46
CA GLU A 19 -9.63 0.54 13.00
C GLU A 19 -8.82 -0.15 11.91
N THR A 20 -7.53 0.19 11.89
CA THR A 20 -6.62 -0.23 10.85
C THR A 20 -5.86 -1.44 11.36
N THR A 21 -5.84 -2.50 10.57
CA THR A 21 -4.90 -3.60 10.80
C THR A 21 -3.47 -3.05 10.64
N THR A 22 -2.75 -2.89 11.73
CA THR A 22 -1.38 -2.32 11.76
C THR A 22 -0.31 -3.26 11.20
N LEU A 23 -0.65 -4.52 10.92
CA LEU A 23 0.31 -5.56 10.54
C LEU A 23 -0.13 -6.31 9.28
N MET A 24 0.76 -6.36 8.29
CA MET A 24 0.67 -7.30 7.17
C MET A 24 1.71 -8.40 7.37
N SER A 25 1.28 -9.66 7.32
CA SER A 25 2.16 -10.82 7.50
C SER A 25 2.29 -11.61 6.21
N PHE A 26 3.46 -12.23 6.02
CA PHE A 26 3.78 -13.10 4.91
C PHE A 26 4.28 -14.44 5.45
N THR A 27 3.95 -15.54 4.77
CA THR A 27 4.41 -16.88 5.15
C THR A 27 5.56 -17.33 4.23
N PRO A 28 6.40 -18.28 4.68
CA PRO A 28 7.44 -18.87 3.83
C PRO A 28 6.89 -19.60 2.58
N LEU A 29 5.60 -19.95 2.57
CA LEU A 29 4.94 -20.57 1.41
C LEU A 29 4.45 -19.55 0.37
N GLY A 30 4.67 -18.25 0.60
CA GLY A 30 4.31 -17.18 -0.32
C GLY A 30 2.89 -16.63 -0.14
N THR A 31 2.14 -17.05 0.86
CA THR A 31 0.84 -16.43 1.20
C THR A 31 1.02 -15.23 2.11
N ALA A 32 -0.03 -14.41 2.25
CA ALA A 32 -0.03 -13.21 3.07
C ALA A 32 -1.42 -12.93 3.67
N SER A 33 -1.49 -12.01 4.63
CA SER A 33 -2.74 -11.29 4.90
C SER A 33 -3.10 -10.41 3.70
N SER A 34 -4.32 -10.52 3.18
CA SER A 34 -4.80 -9.64 2.10
C SER A 34 -4.89 -8.20 2.57
N GLY A 35 -4.55 -7.25 1.71
CA GLY A 35 -4.67 -5.83 2.02
C GLY A 35 -3.92 -4.93 1.04
N THR A 36 -3.87 -3.64 1.37
CA THR A 36 -3.13 -2.65 0.59
C THR A 36 -2.10 -1.97 1.48
N LEU A 37 -0.85 -1.91 1.02
CA LEU A 37 0.18 -1.05 1.62
C LEU A 37 0.21 0.26 0.85
N TYR A 38 0.16 1.39 1.56
CA TYR A 38 0.33 2.71 0.96
C TYR A 38 1.72 3.23 1.26
N LEU A 39 2.35 3.80 0.24
CA LEU A 39 3.69 4.36 0.30
C LEU A 39 3.61 5.84 -0.07
N ARG A 40 4.24 6.69 0.73
CA ARG A 40 4.36 8.12 0.44
C ARG A 40 5.82 8.56 0.50
N GLY A 41 6.31 9.02 -0.65
CA GLY A 41 7.63 9.64 -0.77
C GLY A 41 7.59 11.11 -0.35
N ARG A 42 8.76 11.65 0.01
CA ARG A 42 8.94 13.08 0.32
C ARG A 42 8.68 14.00 -0.89
N ASP A 43 8.86 13.48 -2.09
CA ASP A 43 8.57 14.17 -3.36
C ASP A 43 7.06 14.29 -3.65
N GLY A 44 6.20 13.74 -2.78
CA GLY A 44 4.75 13.73 -2.97
C GLY A 44 4.27 12.57 -3.84
N SER A 45 5.17 11.68 -4.30
CA SER A 45 4.75 10.46 -4.99
C SER A 45 4.05 9.53 -4.00
N GLU A 46 2.87 9.04 -4.40
CA GLU A 46 2.06 8.12 -3.62
C GLU A 46 1.82 6.84 -4.41
N TYR A 47 2.00 5.70 -3.75
CA TYR A 47 1.79 4.37 -4.32
C TYR A 47 0.91 3.51 -3.41
N ALA A 48 0.15 2.61 -4.02
CA ALA A 48 -0.61 1.57 -3.35
C ALA A 48 -0.13 0.21 -3.86
N VAL A 49 0.23 -0.68 -2.94
CA VAL A 49 0.62 -2.06 -3.24
C VAL A 49 -0.49 -2.97 -2.75
N ARG A 50 -1.30 -3.48 -3.68
CA ARG A 50 -2.37 -4.42 -3.37
C ARG A 50 -1.81 -5.84 -3.29
N VAL A 51 -2.05 -6.51 -2.18
CA VAL A 51 -1.55 -7.87 -1.90
C VAL A 51 -2.71 -8.85 -1.86
N LEU A 52 -2.66 -9.85 -2.75
CA LEU A 52 -3.58 -10.97 -2.72
C LEU A 52 -3.11 -12.02 -1.71
N GLY A 53 -3.80 -12.15 -0.58
CA GLY A 53 -3.35 -12.99 0.53
C GLY A 53 -3.14 -14.47 0.18
N ALA A 54 -3.99 -15.03 -0.69
CA ALA A 54 -3.88 -16.44 -1.09
C ALA A 54 -2.57 -16.80 -1.82
N THR A 55 -1.86 -15.81 -2.38
CA THR A 55 -0.67 -16.07 -3.22
C THR A 55 0.49 -15.09 -3.00
N GLY A 56 0.29 -14.07 -2.16
CA GLY A 56 1.26 -12.99 -1.94
C GLY A 56 1.48 -12.09 -3.16
N ARG A 57 0.79 -12.33 -4.28
CA ARG A 57 0.95 -11.54 -5.51
C ARG A 57 0.60 -10.08 -5.25
N THR A 58 1.45 -9.22 -5.77
CA THR A 58 1.33 -7.78 -5.61
C THR A 58 1.01 -7.10 -6.93
N ARG A 59 0.16 -6.09 -6.89
CA ARG A 59 0.02 -5.09 -7.96
C ARG A 59 0.40 -3.74 -7.43
N VAL A 60 1.16 -2.96 -8.20
CA VAL A 60 1.59 -1.63 -7.78
C VAL A 60 0.79 -0.60 -8.55
N LEU A 61 0.18 0.32 -7.81
CA LEU A 61 -0.56 1.44 -8.35
C LEU A 61 0.12 2.75 -7.93
N ARG A 62 0.14 3.73 -8.83
CA ARG A 62 0.54 5.10 -8.52
C ARG A 62 -0.72 5.96 -8.40
N TYR A 63 -0.72 6.86 -7.43
CA TYR A 63 -1.78 7.87 -7.33
C TYR A 63 -1.54 8.98 -8.33
N GLU A 64 -2.54 9.27 -9.15
CA GLU A 64 -2.58 10.46 -9.99
C GLU A 64 -3.40 11.56 -9.32
N ALA A 65 -2.73 12.59 -8.82
CA ALA A 65 -3.38 13.67 -8.06
C ALA A 65 -4.40 14.48 -8.87
N ILE A 66 -4.21 14.62 -10.19
CA ILE A 66 -5.10 15.38 -11.05
C ILE A 66 -6.46 14.68 -11.18
N THR A 67 -6.42 13.39 -11.51
CA THR A 67 -7.63 12.57 -11.73
C THR A 67 -8.17 11.99 -10.42
N ARG A 68 -7.37 12.04 -9.34
CA ARG A 68 -7.64 11.40 -8.04
C ARG A 68 -7.89 9.90 -8.20
N THR A 69 -7.08 9.25 -9.03
CA THR A 69 -7.22 7.82 -9.32
C THR A 69 -5.94 7.05 -9.04
N TRP A 70 -6.10 5.77 -8.74
CA TRP A 70 -4.99 4.83 -8.63
C TRP A 70 -4.82 4.11 -9.97
N VAL A 71 -3.66 4.27 -10.59
CA VAL A 71 -3.33 3.69 -11.90
C VAL A 71 -2.27 2.62 -11.72
N GLU A 72 -2.51 1.42 -12.24
CA GLU A 72 -1.53 0.32 -12.19
C GLU A 72 -0.27 0.69 -12.99
N VAL A 73 0.91 0.44 -12.39
CA VAL A 73 2.21 0.77 -12.98
C VAL A 73 3.15 -0.44 -13.10
N LEU A 74 2.90 -1.52 -12.34
CA LEU A 74 3.63 -2.79 -12.39
C LEU A 74 2.71 -3.96 -12.01
#